data_AF-A0A537SNL6-F1
#
_entry.id   AF-A0A537SNL6-F1
#
_cell.length_a   1.000
_cell.length_b   1.000
_cell.length_c   1.000
_cell.angle_alpha   90.00
_cell.angle_beta   90.00
_cell.angle_gamma   90.00
#
_symmetry.space_group_name_H-M   'P 1'
#
loop_
_entity.id
_entity.type
_entity.pdbx_description
1 polymer ?
#
loop_
_entity_poly.entity_id
_entity_poly.type
_entity_poly.pdbx_seq_one_letter_code
_entity_poly.pdbx_strand_id
1 'polypeptide(L)' 'MLPASELTYVYDPEALKMMGAAFDTVCEAFPPGMKDHEAARRKLALLILRHVERGERDAARLSELALLDFMRPLASGQG' A
#
# COMPACT_ATOMS: atom_id res chain seq x y z
N MET A 1 -30.41 -15.01 -5.47
CA MET A 1 -29.37 -14.28 -4.74
C MET A 1 -28.09 -14.47 -5.54
N LEU A 2 -27.62 -13.42 -6.24
CA LEU A 2 -26.39 -13.52 -7.05
C LEU A 2 -25.18 -13.75 -6.11
N PRO A 3 -24.18 -14.55 -6.52
CA PRO A 3 -22.99 -14.76 -5.71
C PRO A 3 -22.29 -13.40 -5.51
N ALA A 4 -21.71 -13.20 -4.33
CA ALA A 4 -20.99 -11.98 -3.92
C ALA A 4 -19.73 -11.65 -4.77
N SER A 5 -19.62 -12.23 -5.97
CA SER A 5 -18.50 -12.12 -6.91
C SER A 5 -18.58 -10.89 -7.81
N GLU A 6 -19.65 -10.10 -7.74
CA GLU A 6 -19.80 -8.81 -8.46
C GLU A 6 -19.85 -7.60 -7.51
N LEU A 7 -19.37 -7.75 -6.28
CA LEU A 7 -19.03 -6.58 -5.48
C LEU A 7 -17.80 -5.93 -6.11
N THR A 8 -18.02 -5.01 -7.05
CA THR A 8 -17.08 -3.91 -7.26
C THR A 8 -16.85 -3.30 -5.89
N TYR A 9 -15.73 -3.68 -5.25
CA TYR A 9 -15.35 -3.14 -3.96
C TYR A 9 -14.94 -1.70 -4.19
N VAL A 10 -15.94 -0.81 -4.19
CA VAL A 10 -15.74 0.62 -4.33
C VAL A 10 -15.28 1.10 -2.96
N TYR A 11 -14.01 1.45 -2.86
CA TYR A 11 -13.47 2.07 -1.65
C TYR A 11 -14.25 3.35 -1.35
N ASP A 12 -14.60 3.53 -0.07
CA ASP A 12 -15.15 4.78 0.40
C ASP A 12 -14.19 5.95 0.07
N PRO A 13 -14.70 7.15 -0.22
CA PRO A 13 -13.86 8.30 -0.55
C PRO A 13 -12.88 8.64 0.58
N GLU A 14 -13.21 8.33 1.83
CA GLU A 14 -12.32 8.48 2.98
C GLU A 14 -11.16 7.48 2.94
N ALA A 15 -11.43 6.22 2.57
CA ALA A 15 -10.39 5.21 2.38
C ALA A 15 -9.45 5.57 1.23
N LEU A 16 -9.98 6.08 0.11
CA LEU A 16 -9.17 6.59 -1.01
C LEU A 16 -8.24 7.73 -0.60
N LYS A 17 -8.75 8.71 0.17
CA LYS A 17 -7.92 9.82 0.70
C LYS A 17 -6.83 9.31 1.62
N MET A 18 -7.17 8.39 2.52
CA MET A 18 -6.23 7.78 3.46
C MET A 18 -5.11 7.02 2.72
N MET A 19 -5.45 6.20 1.73
CA MET A 19 -4.46 5.49 0.90
C MET A 19 -3.53 6.45 0.17
N GLY A 20 -4.10 7.51 -0.43
CA GLY A 20 -3.31 8.53 -1.13
C GLY A 20 -2.34 9.23 -0.19
N ALA A 21 -2.82 9.68 0.98
CA ALA A 21 -1.97 10.33 1.98
C ALA A 21 -0.85 9.40 2.50
N ALA A 22 -1.17 8.13 2.74
CA ALA A 22 -0.17 7.14 3.13
C ALA A 22 0.88 6.98 2.02
N PHE A 23 0.46 6.83 0.76
CA PHE A 23 1.34 6.67 -0.39
C PHE A 23 2.27 7.87 -0.60
N ASP A 24 1.74 9.08 -0.52
CA ASP A 24 2.51 10.32 -0.64
C ASP A 24 3.58 10.39 0.46
N THR A 25 3.20 10.07 1.71
CA THR A 25 4.12 10.03 2.86
C THR A 25 5.27 9.05 2.62
N VAL A 26 5.00 7.84 2.12
CA VAL A 26 6.06 6.87 1.85
C VAL A 26 6.95 7.31 0.67
N CYS A 27 6.35 7.93 -0.36
CA CYS A 27 7.10 8.47 -1.48
C CYS A 27 8.00 9.65 -1.08
N GLU A 28 7.59 10.49 -0.14
CA GLU A 28 8.43 11.57 0.39
C GLU A 28 9.65 11.02 1.14
N ALA A 29 9.46 9.92 1.88
CA ALA A 29 10.50 9.23 2.64
C ALA A 29 11.51 8.47 1.76
N PHE A 30 11.23 8.29 0.47
CA PHE A 30 12.17 7.62 -0.43
C PHE A 30 13.45 8.42 -0.67
N PRO A 31 14.60 7.74 -0.77
CA PRO A 31 15.82 8.40 -1.22
C PRO A 31 15.62 8.91 -2.65
N PRO A 32 16.29 10.00 -3.05
CA PRO A 32 16.07 10.66 -4.34
C PRO A 32 16.26 9.71 -5.53
N GLY A 33 17.15 8.71 -5.40
CA GLY A 33 17.34 7.68 -6.42
C GLY A 33 16.18 6.69 -6.55
N MET A 34 15.30 6.53 -5.55
CA MET A 34 14.14 5.64 -5.59
C MET A 34 12.84 6.36 -5.93
N LYS A 35 12.81 7.69 -5.82
CA LYS A 35 11.62 8.49 -6.06
C LYS A 35 11.07 8.24 -7.44
N ASP A 36 11.87 8.18 -8.50
CA ASP A 36 11.38 7.94 -9.88
C ASP A 36 11.28 6.47 -10.30
N HIS A 37 11.53 5.53 -9.37
CA HIS A 37 11.38 4.11 -9.68
C HIS A 37 9.91 3.71 -9.67
N GLU A 38 9.30 3.64 -10.85
CA GLU A 38 7.92 3.16 -11.02
C GLU A 38 7.71 1.80 -10.34
N ALA A 39 8.68 0.87 -10.44
CA ALA A 39 8.61 -0.42 -9.77
C ALA A 39 8.54 -0.32 -8.24
N ALA A 40 9.28 0.62 -7.64
CA ALA A 40 9.27 0.85 -6.20
C ALA A 40 7.94 1.46 -5.74
N ARG A 41 7.46 2.48 -6.47
CA ARG A 41 6.14 3.10 -6.26
C ARG A 41 5.02 2.06 -6.40
N ARG A 42 5.03 1.24 -7.45
CA ARG A 42 4.03 0.20 -7.67
C ARG A 42 4.03 -0.84 -6.54
N LYS A 43 5.20 -1.27 -6.08
CA LYS A 43 5.32 -2.18 -4.94
C LYS A 43 4.70 -1.59 -3.67
N LEU A 44 4.96 -0.31 -3.38
CA LEU A 44 4.35 0.38 -2.23
C LEU A 44 2.83 0.46 -2.32
N ALA A 45 2.29 0.83 -3.48
CA ALA A 45 0.85 0.92 -3.68
C ALA A 45 0.16 -0.42 -3.37
N LEU A 46 0.76 -1.54 -3.81
CA LEU A 46 0.26 -2.88 -3.50
C LEU A 46 0.32 -3.22 -2.00
N LEU A 47 1.39 -2.80 -1.31
CA LEU A 47 1.50 -3.01 0.14
C LEU A 47 0.42 -2.22 0.90
N ILE A 48 0.21 -0.95 0.54
CA ILE A 48 -0.84 -0.12 1.15
C ILE A 48 -2.22 -0.75 0.93
N LEU A 49 -2.53 -1.18 -0.29
CA LEU A 49 -3.79 -1.87 -0.59
C LEU A 49 -3.97 -3.12 0.28
N ARG A 50 -2.92 -3.95 0.38
CA ARG A 50 -2.94 -5.17 1.21
C ARG A 50 -3.19 -4.88 2.69
N HIS A 51 -2.65 -3.78 3.22
CA HIS A 51 -2.88 -3.40 4.61
C HIS A 51 -4.31 -2.87 4.84
N VAL A 52 -4.87 -2.15 3.87
CA VAL A 52 -6.29 -1.74 3.94
C VAL A 52 -7.22 -2.94 3.86
N GLU A 53 -6.94 -3.91 2.99
CA GLU A 53 -7.70 -5.16 2.90
C GLU A 53 -7.65 -5.98 4.20
N ARG A 54 -6.58 -5.83 5.01
CA ARG A 54 -6.48 -6.41 6.36
C ARG A 54 -7.27 -5.65 7.42
N GLY A 55 -7.87 -4.52 7.07
CA GLY A 55 -8.67 -3.69 7.97
C GLY A 55 -7.92 -2.54 8.64
N GLU A 56 -6.69 -2.24 8.22
CA GLU A 56 -5.99 -1.03 8.69
C GLU A 56 -6.66 0.21 8.12
N ARG A 57 -7.01 1.16 9.00
CA ARG A 57 -7.77 2.37 8.66
C ARG A 57 -7.08 3.65 9.10
N ASP A 58 -5.83 3.55 9.56
CA ASP A 58 -5.03 4.70 9.94
C ASP A 58 -3.95 4.96 8.88
N ALA A 59 -3.92 6.18 8.32
CA ALA A 59 -3.00 6.55 7.24
C ALA A 59 -1.53 6.49 7.69
N ALA A 60 -1.25 6.92 8.92
CA ALA A 60 0.11 6.91 9.46
C ALA A 60 0.61 5.47 9.63
N ARG A 61 -0.20 4.59 10.20
CA ARG A 61 0.10 3.16 10.27
C ARG A 61 0.26 2.51 8.91
N LEU A 62 -0.60 2.83 7.94
CA LEU A 62 -0.47 2.30 6.58
C LEU A 62 0.89 2.65 5.97
N SER A 63 1.30 3.90 6.13
CA SER A 63 2.59 4.38 5.63
C SER A 63 3.77 3.65 6.30
N GLU A 64 3.73 3.50 7.63
CA GLU A 64 4.78 2.82 8.39
C GLU A 64 4.85 1.33 8.05
N LEU A 65 3.71 0.64 8.03
CA LEU A 65 3.64 -0.78 7.70
C LEU A 65 4.09 -1.06 6.26
N ALA A 66 3.66 -0.24 5.30
CA ALA A 66 4.09 -0.37 3.91
C ALA A 66 5.59 -0.12 3.77
N LEU A 67 6.16 0.87 4.47
CA LEU A 67 7.60 1.14 4.44
C LEU A 67 8.39 -0.01 5.10
N LEU A 68 7.92 -0.53 6.23
CA LEU A 68 8.54 -1.67 6.91
C LEU A 68 8.52 -2.94 6.05
N ASP A 69 7.41 -3.25 5.39
CA ASP A 69 7.30 -4.41 4.50
C ASP A 69 8.07 -4.21 3.18
N PHE A 70 8.20 -2.96 2.73
CA PHE A 70 9.03 -2.61 1.56
C PHE A 70 10.53 -2.78 1.84
N MET A 71 10.99 -2.30 2.99
CA MET A 71 12.39 -2.38 3.44
C MET A 71 12.76 -3.76 3.97
N ARG A 72 11.77 -4.58 4.36
CA ARG A 72 12.02 -5.95 4.77
C ARG A 72 12.70 -6.65 3.59
N PRO A 73 13.96 -7.10 3.71
CA PRO A 73 14.53 -8.00 2.72
C PRO A 73 13.56 -9.17 2.64
N LEU A 74 13.24 -9.64 1.44
CA LEU A 74 12.47 -10.86 1.24
C LEU A 74 13.21 -11.98 2.01
N ALA A 75 12.85 -12.19 3.26
CA ALA A 75 13.43 -13.22 4.10
C ALA A 75 12.90 -14.53 3.54
N SER A 76 13.72 -15.09 2.65
CA SER A 76 13.78 -16.48 2.23
C SER A 76 12.71 -16.97 1.24
N GLY A 77 13.18 -17.26 0.02
CA GLY A 77 12.85 -18.53 -0.63
C GLY A 77 12.19 -18.44 -2.00
N GLN A 78 13.00 -18.34 -3.08
CA GLN A 78 12.87 -19.05 -4.37
C GLN A 78 14.22 -18.84 -5.11
N GLY A 79 15.08 -19.80 -5.41
CA GLY A 79 15.19 -21.24 -5.19
C GLY A 79 16.64 -21.65 -5.49
#